data_AF-A0A529KJT5-F1
#
_entry.id   AF-A0A529KJT5-F1
#
_cell.length_a   1.000
_cell.length_b   1.000
_cell.length_c   1.000
_cell.angle_alpha   90.00
_cell.angle_beta   90.00
_cell.angle_gamma   90.00
#
_symmetry.space_group_name_H-M   'P 1'
#
loop_
_entity.id
_entity.type
_entity.pdbx_description
1 polymer ?
#
loop_
_entity_poly.entity_id
_entity_poly.type
_entity_poly.pdbx_seq_one_letter_code
_entity_poly.pdbx_strand_id
1 'polypeptide(L)' 'MKLATLKDETRDGKLVVVSRDLTRFTDASFLVPTLQ' A
#
# COMPACT_ATOMS: atom_id res chain seq x y z
N MET A 1 -6.65 1.96 -10.73
CA MET A 1 -5.84 2.08 -9.50
C MET A 1 -4.94 0.87 -9.42
N LYS A 2 -3.80 0.95 -8.71
CA LYS A 2 -2.87 -0.17 -8.51
C LYS A 2 -2.67 -0.38 -7.01
N LEU A 3 -2.35 -1.59 -6.59
CA LEU A 3 -1.96 -1.91 -5.21
C LEU A 3 -0.45 -2.01 -5.12
N ALA A 4 0.09 -1.54 -4.01
CA ALA A 4 1.51 -1.68 -3.70
C ALA A 4 1.72 -1.90 -2.20
N THR A 5 2.90 -2.41 -1.87
CA THR A 5 3.39 -2.50 -0.50
C THR A 5 4.47 -1.45 -0.31
N LEU A 6 4.33 -0.58 0.69
CA LEU A 6 5.42 0.27 1.17
C LEU A 6 6.21 -0.47 2.24
N LYS A 7 7.53 -0.37 2.18
CA LYS A 7 8.40 -0.90 3.23
C LYS A 7 8.17 -0.14 4.53
N ASP A 8 7.93 -0.87 5.60
CA ASP A 8 7.87 -0.38 6.97
C ASP A 8 8.68 -1.30 7.92
N GLU A 9 8.49 -1.17 9.23
CA GLU A 9 9.17 -1.98 10.26
C GLU A 9 8.62 -3.42 10.37
N THR A 10 7.64 -3.79 9.55
CA THR A 10 7.03 -5.13 9.54
C THR A 10 7.55 -5.96 8.38
N ARG A 11 7.39 -7.29 8.46
CA ARG A 11 7.84 -8.22 7.43
C ARG A 11 7.12 -8.01 6.09
N ASP A 12 5.82 -7.76 6.14
CA ASP A 12 4.94 -7.72 4.98
C ASP A 12 4.73 -6.31 4.43
N GLY A 13 5.23 -5.29 5.13
CA GLY A 13 5.06 -3.91 4.76
C GLY A 13 3.62 -3.41 4.95
N LYS A 14 3.38 -2.22 4.40
CA LYS A 14 2.12 -1.49 4.51
C LYS A 14 1.38 -1.47 3.18
N LEU A 15 0.13 -1.93 3.16
CA LEU A 15 -0.71 -1.86 1.97
C LEU A 15 -1.11 -0.42 1.61
N VAL A 16 -0.84 -0.02 0.36
CA VAL A 16 -1.25 1.28 -0.19
C VAL A 16 -1.92 1.14 -1.55
N VAL A 17 -2.84 2.08 -1.83
CA VAL A 17 -3.41 2.26 -3.16
C VAL A 17 -2.64 3.35 -3.87
N VAL A 18 -2.20 3.07 -5.09
CA VAL A 18 -1.41 3.99 -5.92
C VAL A 18 -2.23 4.47 -7.11
N SER A 19 -2.09 5.76 -7.40
CA SER A 19 -2.68 6.38 -8.58
C SER A 19 -2.12 5.78 -9.88
N ARG A 20 -2.87 5.88 -10.99
CA ARG A 20 -2.46 5.26 -12.26
C ARG A 20 -1.16 5.85 -12.80
N ASP A 21 -0.94 7.14 -12.56
CA ASP A 21 0.25 7.91 -12.92
C ASP A 21 1.43 7.70 -11.95
N LEU A 22 1.26 6.89 -10.91
CA LEU A 22 2.29 6.53 -9.91
C LEU A 22 2.85 7.71 -9.10
N THR A 23 2.19 8.87 -9.13
CA THR A 23 2.67 10.08 -8.45
C THR A 23 2.09 10.24 -7.04
N ARG A 24 1.00 9.55 -6.73
CA ARG A 24 0.28 9.66 -5.47
C ARG A 24 -0.05 8.28 -4.93
N PHE A 25 -0.03 8.14 -3.61
CA PHE A 25 -0.52 6.95 -2.93
C PHE A 25 -1.34 7.35 -1.71
N THR A 26 -2.19 6.43 -1.24
CA THR A 26 -2.95 6.58 0.00
C THR A 26 -2.90 5.29 0.80
N ASP A 27 -2.99 5.43 2.12
CA ASP A 27 -2.99 4.31 3.05
C ASP A 27 -4.27 3.48 2.91
N ALA A 28 -4.11 2.16 2.74
CA ALA A 28 -5.22 1.21 2.71
C ALA A 28 -5.18 0.20 3.87
N SER A 29 -4.26 0.37 4.82
CA SER A 29 -4.13 -0.50 5.99
C SER A 29 -5.36 -0.51 6.90
N PHE A 30 -6.23 0.51 6.81
CA PHE A 30 -7.49 0.55 7.57
C PHE A 30 -8.52 -0.49 7.10
N LEU A 31 -8.42 -0.96 5.83
CA LEU A 31 -9.27 -2.03 5.29
C LEU A 31 -8.62 -3.39 5.53
N VAL A 32 -7.38 -3.53 5.06
CA VAL A 32 -6.56 -4.74 5.19
C VAL A 32 -5.11 -4.30 5.34
N PRO A 33 -4.37 -4.78 6.35
CA PRO A 33 -3.03 -4.27 6.64
C PRO A 33 -1.99 -4.63 5.56
N THR A 34 -2.15 -5.78 4.88
CA THR A 34 -1.15 -6.35 3.96
C THR A 34 -1.79 -6.97 2.70
N LEU A 35 -0.97 -7.38 1.72
CA LEU A 35 -1.37 -7.97 0.43
C LEU A 35 -1.39 -9.51 0.38
N GLN A 36 -1.13 -10.18 1.51
CA GLN A 36 -0.96 -11.64 1.55
C GLN A 36 -2.24 -12.42 1.21
#